data_AF-A0A346R0B3-F1
#
_entry.id   AF-A0A346R0B3-F1
#
_cell.length_a   1.000
_cell.length_b   1.000
_cell.length_c   1.000
_cell.angle_alpha   90.00
_cell.angle_beta   90.00
_cell.angle_gamma   90.00
#
_symmetry.space_group_name_H-M   'P 1'
#
loop_
_entity.id
_entity.type
_entity.pdbx_description
1 polymer ?
#
loop_
_entity_poly.entity_id
_entity_poly.type
_entity_poly.pdbx_seq_one_letter_code
_entity_poly.pdbx_strand_id
1 'polypeptide(L)'
;MEAGFSVLIGIFFAASIYLMLSRQLIRILIGVALLGNAVNLLIFTAGRLTREVPPVIPEGAMVPVEVTANPLPQALILTAIVISFSFFAFLLVLAFRAYQELGTDDANDMRVAEPAGDVKPPMGY
;
A
#
# COMPACT_ATOMS: atom_id res chain seq x y z
N MET A 1 -12.93 0.57 -20.79
CA MET A 1 -12.99 0.63 -19.31
C MET A 1 -11.63 0.32 -18.71
N GLU A 2 -10.97 -0.76 -19.15
CA GLU A 2 -9.66 -1.18 -18.65
C GLU A 2 -8.57 -0.10 -18.77
N ALA A 3 -8.46 0.59 -19.92
CA ALA A 3 -7.48 1.67 -20.09
C ALA A 3 -7.65 2.82 -19.08
N GLY A 4 -8.89 3.18 -18.73
CA GLY A 4 -9.16 4.21 -17.72
C GLY A 4 -8.71 3.79 -16.33
N PHE A 5 -8.96 2.53 -15.96
CA PHE A 5 -8.45 1.94 -14.72
C PHE A 5 -6.93 1.86 -14.70
N SER A 6 -6.28 1.50 -15.81
CA SER A 6 -4.81 1.46 -15.89
C SER A 6 -4.19 2.84 -15.65
N VAL A 7 -4.76 3.90 -16.21
CA VAL A 7 -4.31 5.28 -15.96
C VAL A 7 -4.53 5.67 -14.50
N LEU A 8 -5.70 5.35 -13.93
CA LEU A 8 -6.00 5.62 -12.52
C LEU A 8 -5.01 4.92 -11.58
N ILE A 9 -4.75 3.63 -11.82
CA ILE A 9 -3.78 2.83 -11.05
C ILE A 9 -2.38 3.46 -11.18
N GLY A 10 -1.98 3.86 -12.39
CA GLY A 10 -0.72 4.56 -12.62
C GLY A 10 -0.60 5.86 -11.80
N ILE A 11 -1.67 6.66 -11.72
CA ILE A 11 -1.72 7.87 -10.89
C ILE A 11 -1.59 7.52 -9.41
N PHE A 12 -2.26 6.47 -8.93
CA PHE A 12 -2.17 6.01 -7.55
C PHE A 12 -0.74 5.56 -7.19
N PHE A 13 -0.08 4.80 -8.08
CA PHE A 13 1.33 4.42 -7.91
C PHE A 13 2.26 5.63 -7.95
N ALA A 14 2.06 6.57 -8.86
CA ALA A 14 2.88 7.77 -8.95
C ALA A 14 2.76 8.62 -7.66
N ALA A 15 1.53 8.84 -7.18
CA ALA A 15 1.27 9.59 -5.96
C ALA A 15 1.81 8.88 -4.72
N SER A 16 1.68 7.55 -4.63
CA SER A 16 2.19 6.79 -3.48
C SER A 16 3.70 6.84 -3.40
N ILE A 17 4.40 6.60 -4.51
CA ILE A 17 5.87 6.67 -4.59
C ILE A 17 6.35 8.09 -4.28
N TYR A 18 5.69 9.11 -4.85
CA TYR A 18 6.01 10.52 -4.57
C TYR A 18 5.92 10.85 -3.08
N LEU A 19 4.86 10.39 -2.41
CA LEU A 19 4.67 10.61 -0.97
C LEU A 19 5.68 9.81 -0.13
N MET A 20 6.04 8.59 -0.54
CA MET A 20 7.05 7.78 0.14
C MET A 20 8.46 8.39 0.07
N LEU A 21 8.74 9.19 -0.96
CA LEU A 21 10.00 9.93 -1.12
C LEU A 21 10.02 11.26 -0.35
N SER A 22 8.94 11.59 0.37
CA SER A 22 8.89 12.81 1.18
C SER A 22 9.71 12.68 2.45
N ARG A 23 10.02 13.83 3.07
CA ARG A 23 10.79 13.88 4.33
C ARG A 23 9.90 13.70 5.56
N GLN A 24 8.64 14.10 5.49
CA GLN A 24 7.73 14.04 6.63
C GLN A 24 7.17 12.63 6.80
N LEU A 25 7.35 12.02 7.97
CA LEU A 25 6.88 10.66 8.26
C LEU A 25 5.39 10.46 7.96
N ILE A 26 4.55 11.45 8.27
CA ILE A 26 3.11 11.38 8.01
C ILE A 26 2.82 11.22 6.51
N ARG A 27 3.56 11.94 5.66
CA ARG A 27 3.40 11.84 4.21
C ARG A 27 3.86 10.47 3.71
N ILE A 28 4.96 9.92 4.26
CA ILE A 28 5.41 8.55 3.96
C ILE A 28 4.32 7.54 4.32
N LEU A 29 3.70 7.66 5.51
CA LEU A 29 2.61 6.78 5.94
C LEU A 29 1.42 6.83 4.97
N ILE A 30 0.99 8.03 4.55
CA ILE A 30 -0.08 8.19 3.56
C ILE A 30 0.33 7.54 2.22
N GLY A 31 1.59 7.69 1.81
CA GLY A 31 2.14 7.02 0.63
C GLY A 31 2.03 5.50 0.72
N VAL A 32 2.39 4.90 1.85
CA VAL A 32 2.27 3.45 2.10
C VAL A 32 0.80 3.00 2.04
N ALA A 33 -0.11 3.73 2.67
CA ALA A 33 -1.54 3.43 2.62
C ALA A 33 -2.10 3.50 1.18
N LEU A 34 -1.69 4.53 0.43
CA LEU A 34 -2.10 4.69 -0.97
C LEU A 34 -1.53 3.60 -1.87
N LEU A 35 -0.29 3.15 -1.62
CA LEU A 35 0.34 2.05 -2.34
C LEU A 35 -0.45 0.74 -2.16
N GLY A 36 -0.88 0.42 -0.94
CA GLY A 36 -1.72 -0.76 -0.70
C GLY A 36 -3.02 -0.75 -1.51
N ASN A 37 -3.66 0.42 -1.60
CA ASN A 37 -4.85 0.60 -2.45
C ASN A 37 -4.53 0.46 -3.94
N ALA A 38 -3.40 1.01 -4.41
CA ALA A 38 -2.96 0.87 -5.80
C ALA A 38 -2.74 -0.60 -6.20
N VAL A 39 -2.11 -1.38 -5.32
CA VAL A 39 -1.89 -2.83 -5.51
C VAL A 39 -3.21 -3.59 -5.53
N ASN A 40 -4.15 -3.27 -4.64
CA ASN A 40 -5.47 -3.90 -4.64
C ASN A 40 -6.23 -3.65 -5.95
N LEU A 41 -6.18 -2.42 -6.49
CA LEU A 41 -6.78 -2.10 -7.78
C LEU A 41 -6.08 -2.82 -8.95
N LEU A 42 -4.75 -2.98 -8.87
CA LEU A 42 -3.99 -3.74 -9.86
C LEU A 42 -4.39 -5.22 -9.88
N ILE A 43 -4.50 -5.86 -8.71
CA ILE A 43 -4.97 -7.25 -8.60
C ILE A 43 -6.41 -7.37 -9.12
N PHE A 44 -7.26 -6.39 -8.81
CA PHE A 44 -8.65 -6.37 -9.27
C PHE A 44 -8.75 -6.35 -10.79
N THR A 45 -7.96 -5.49 -11.45
CA THR A 45 -7.95 -5.38 -12.92
C THR A 45 -7.34 -6.61 -13.60
N ALA A 46 -6.39 -7.30 -12.96
CA ALA A 46 -5.85 -8.57 -13.46
C ALA A 46 -6.92 -9.70 -13.54
N GLY A 47 -8.00 -9.58 -12.77
CA GLY A 47 -9.13 -10.50 -12.76
C GLY A 47 -10.03 -10.49 -14.00
N ARG A 48 -9.80 -9.55 -14.93
CA ARG A 48 -10.72 -9.09 -15.97
C ARG A 48 -11.99 -8.47 -15.39
N LEU A 49 -12.34 -7.28 -15.89
CA LEU A 49 -13.55 -6.56 -15.48
C LEU A 49 -14.77 -7.13 -16.22
N THR A 50 -15.24 -8.30 -15.80
CA THR A 50 -16.51 -8.86 -16.26
C THR A 50 -17.69 -8.28 -15.46
N ARG A 51 -18.87 -8.23 -16.09
CA ARG A 51 -20.06 -7.60 -15.51
C ARG A 51 -20.64 -8.37 -14.32
N GLU A 52 -20.78 -7.63 -13.22
CA GLU A 52 -21.92 -7.50 -12.29
C GLU A 52 -22.58 -8.73 -11.65
N VAL A 53 -22.19 -9.96 -11.95
CA VAL A 53 -22.71 -11.13 -11.22
C VAL A 53 -21.73 -11.53 -10.11
N PRO A 54 -22.10 -11.38 -8.83
CA PRO A 54 -21.25 -11.80 -7.71
C PRO A 54 -20.90 -13.28 -7.82
N PRO A 55 -19.68 -13.71 -7.43
CA PRO A 55 -19.30 -15.12 -7.44
C PRO A 55 -19.89 -15.86 -6.23
N VAL A 56 -21.23 -15.87 -6.14
CA VAL A 56 -21.98 -16.52 -5.08
C VAL A 56 -22.93 -17.54 -5.70
N ILE A 57 -22.89 -18.77 -5.22
CA ILE A 57 -23.77 -19.84 -5.69
C ILE A 57 -25.11 -19.69 -4.96
N PRO A 58 -26.24 -19.61 -5.69
CA PRO A 58 -27.57 -19.56 -5.07
C PRO A 58 -27.88 -20.81 -4.26
N GLU A 59 -28.71 -20.67 -3.21
CA GLU A 59 -29.17 -21.82 -2.42
C GLU A 59 -29.89 -22.86 -3.31
N GLY A 60 -29.50 -24.13 -3.17
CA GLY A 60 -30.04 -25.24 -3.96
C GLY A 60 -29.36 -25.47 -5.32
N ALA A 61 -28.40 -24.64 -5.72
CA ALA A 61 -27.59 -24.85 -6.92
C ALA A 61 -26.20 -25.44 -6.56
N MET A 62 -25.66 -26.27 -7.46
CA MET A 62 -24.29 -26.82 -7.34
C MET A 62 -23.26 -26.01 -8.13
N VAL A 63 -23.72 -25.16 -9.05
CA VAL A 63 -22.90 -24.34 -9.96
C VAL A 63 -23.56 -22.97 -10.16
N PRO A 64 -22.78 -21.93 -10.52
CA PRO A 64 -23.34 -20.62 -10.87
C PRO A 64 -24.32 -20.73 -12.04
N VAL A 65 -25.44 -20.01 -11.95
CA VAL A 65 -26.50 -20.00 -12.97
C VAL A 65 -26.10 -19.15 -14.19
N GLU A 66 -25.22 -18.15 -13.97
CA GLU A 66 -24.70 -17.25 -14.99
C GLU A 66 -23.18 -17.14 -14.91
N VAL A 67 -22.56 -16.49 -15.90
CA VAL A 67 -21.13 -16.17 -15.88
C VAL A 67 -20.87 -15.16 -14.76
N THR A 68 -20.18 -15.60 -13.71
CA THR A 68 -19.84 -14.78 -12.54
C THR A 68 -18.48 -14.09 -12.68
N ALA A 69 -18.25 -13.06 -11.87
CA ALA A 69 -16.93 -12.45 -11.73
C ALA A 69 -15.90 -13.47 -11.21
N ASN A 70 -14.62 -13.27 -11.52
CA ASN A 70 -13.56 -14.17 -11.05
C ASN A 70 -13.42 -14.07 -9.51
N PRO A 71 -13.63 -15.17 -8.75
CA PRO A 71 -13.51 -15.15 -7.30
C PRO A 71 -12.06 -15.07 -6.80
N LEU A 72 -11.08 -15.51 -7.61
CA LEU A 72 -9.68 -15.59 -7.18
C LEU A 72 -9.08 -14.21 -6.83
N PRO A 73 -9.15 -13.18 -7.70
CA PRO A 73 -8.69 -11.84 -7.36
C PRO A 73 -9.39 -11.27 -6.12
N GLN A 74 -10.68 -11.55 -5.93
CA GLN A 74 -11.45 -11.03 -4.79
C GLN A 74 -10.95 -11.61 -3.46
N ALA A 75 -10.70 -12.92 -3.41
CA ALA A 75 -10.11 -13.57 -2.25
C ALA A 75 -8.70 -13.03 -1.95
N LEU A 76 -7.86 -12.88 -2.99
CA LEU A 76 -6.51 -12.33 -2.86
C LEU A 76 -6.51 -10.90 -2.31
N ILE A 77 -7.42 -10.05 -2.79
CA ILE A 77 -7.55 -8.66 -2.32
C ILE A 77 -8.01 -8.63 -0.86
N LEU A 78 -8.97 -9.47 -0.46
CA LEU A 78 -9.40 -9.52 0.95
C LEU A 78 -8.23 -9.87 1.89
N THR A 79 -7.39 -10.84 1.51
CA THR A 79 -6.16 -11.16 2.25
C THR A 79 -5.18 -9.99 2.26
N ALA A 80 -4.96 -9.35 1.10
CA ALA A 80 -4.04 -8.22 0.98
C ALA A 80 -4.49 -7.00 1.80
N ILE A 81 -5.79 -6.75 1.91
CA ILE A 81 -6.37 -5.68 2.74
C ILE A 81 -6.02 -5.90 4.21
N VAL A 82 -6.20 -7.12 4.73
CA VAL A 82 -5.93 -7.42 6.15
C VAL A 82 -4.43 -7.28 6.45
N ILE A 83 -3.57 -7.82 5.59
CA ILE A 83 -2.11 -7.69 5.75
C ILE A 83 -1.68 -6.22 5.72
N SER A 84 -2.17 -5.46 4.74
CA SER A 84 -1.85 -4.04 4.58
C SER A 84 -2.31 -3.22 5.79
N PHE A 85 -3.49 -3.53 6.33
CA PHE A 85 -4.01 -2.88 7.53
C PHE A 85 -3.14 -3.18 8.76
N SER A 86 -2.81 -4.44 9.01
CA SER A 86 -1.96 -4.82 10.15
C SER A 86 -0.57 -4.17 10.05
N PHE A 87 0.03 -4.18 8.87
CA PHE A 87 1.31 -3.53 8.61
C PHE A 87 1.25 -2.01 8.80
N PHE A 88 0.19 -1.36 8.29
CA PHE A 88 -0.01 0.07 8.44
C PHE A 88 -0.23 0.48 9.89
N ALA A 89 -1.03 -0.27 10.65
CA ALA A 89 -1.23 -0.04 12.08
C ALA A 89 0.09 -0.13 12.86
N PHE A 90 0.93 -1.13 12.55
CA PHE A 90 2.26 -1.26 13.12
C PHE A 90 3.15 -0.05 12.78
N LEU A 91 3.24 0.33 11.50
CA LEU A 91 4.02 1.50 11.06
C LEU A 91 3.55 2.79 11.71
N LEU A 92 2.23 2.97 11.89
CA LEU A 92 1.65 4.15 12.51
C LEU A 92 2.05 4.24 13.99
N VAL A 93 2.00 3.13 14.72
CA VAL A 93 2.47 3.07 16.11
C VAL A 93 3.98 3.30 16.19
N LEU A 94 4.76 2.72 15.28
CA LEU A 94 6.21 2.91 15.23
C LEU A 94 6.57 4.38 14.96
N ALA A 95 5.94 5.01 13.97
CA ALA A 95 6.14 6.42 13.64
C ALA A 95 5.74 7.33 14.80
N PHE A 96 4.63 7.01 15.48
CA PHE A 96 4.21 7.74 16.67
C PHE A 96 5.22 7.64 17.81
N ARG A 97 5.79 6.45 18.04
CA ARG A 97 6.84 6.25 19.06
C ARG A 97 8.14 6.96 18.69
N ALA A 98 8.55 6.88 17.43
CA ALA A 98 9.71 7.61 16.92
C ALA A 98 9.54 9.13 17.12
N TYR A 99 8.36 9.67 16.83
CA TYR A 99 8.06 11.09 17.09
C TYR A 99 8.13 11.45 18.58
N GLN A 100 7.62 10.60 19.47
CA GLN A 100 7.71 10.83 20.92
C GLN A 100 9.15 10.85 21.43
N GLU A 101 10.02 10.02 20.88
CA GLU A 101 11.41 9.87 21.31
C GLU A 101 12.33 10.92 20.68
N LEU A 102 12.13 11.22 19.39
CA LEU A 102 13.01 12.11 18.61
C LEU A 102 12.52 13.56 18.59
N GLY A 103 11.23 13.80 18.86
CA GLY A 103 10.63 15.15 18.84
C GLY A 103 10.51 15.77 17.45
N THR A 104 10.77 15.03 16.38
CA THR A 104 10.69 15.47 14.98
C THR A 104 10.01 14.42 14.12
N ASP A 105 9.32 14.84 13.06
CA ASP A 105 8.77 13.98 12.01
C ASP A 105 9.51 14.14 10.66
N ASP A 106 10.58 14.94 10.62
CA ASP A 106 11.46 15.05 9.45
C ASP A 106 12.51 13.94 9.48
N ALA A 107 12.45 13.05 8.50
CA ALA A 107 13.36 11.92 8.34
C ALA A 107 14.84 12.32 8.26
N ASN A 108 15.16 13.53 7.78
CA ASN A 108 16.54 14.01 7.73
C ASN A 108 17.09 14.40 9.11
N ASP A 109 16.22 14.71 10.06
CA ASP A 109 16.59 15.08 11.43
C ASP A 109 16.64 13.84 12.35
N MET A 110 16.13 12.68 11.90
CA MET A 110 16.15 11.40 12.62
C MET A 110 17.54 10.73 12.61
N ARG A 111 18.55 11.42 13.13
CA ARG A 111 19.98 11.07 12.99
C ARG A 111 20.63 10.40 14.20
N VAL A 112 19.88 9.67 15.02
CA VAL A 112 20.42 9.02 16.23
C VAL A 112 21.60 8.09 15.91
N ALA A 113 21.55 7.38 14.78
CA ALA A 113 22.63 6.50 14.34
C ALA A 113 23.82 7.22 13.67
N GLU A 114 23.60 8.42 13.11
CA GLU A 114 24.61 9.20 12.40
C GLU A 114 24.57 10.69 12.79
N PRO A 115 24.99 11.04 14.02
CA PRO A 115 24.92 12.40 14.53
C PRO A 115 25.66 13.40 13.61
N ALA A 116 25.12 14.61 13.50
CA ALA A 116 25.77 15.65 12.73
C ALA A 116 27.08 16.08 13.43
N GLY A 117 28.22 15.93 12.75
CA GLY A 117 29.52 16.38 13.25
C GLY A 117 30.50 15.27 13.61
N ASP A 118 30.14 14.00 13.46
CA ASP A 118 31.08 12.90 13.64
C ASP A 118 32.18 12.89 12.56
N VAL A 119 33.41 12.60 12.97
CA VAL A 119 34.55 12.48 12.04
C VAL A 119 34.27 11.30 11.13
N LYS A 120 34.04 11.57 9.84
CA LYS A 120 33.81 10.52 8.84
C LYS A 120 34.94 9.50 8.93
N PRO A 121 34.64 8.18 8.85
CA PRO A 121 35.69 7.17 8.84
C PRO A 121 36.70 7.50 7.74
N PRO A 122 38.00 7.24 7.97
CA PRO A 122 39.05 7.62 7.03
C PRO A 122 38.73 7.03 5.65
N MET A 123 38.57 7.90 4.66
CA MET A 123 38.23 7.53 3.27
C MET A 123 39.45 7.00 2.49
N GLY A 124 40.42 6.40 3.18
CA GLY A 124 41.68 5.93 2.60
C GLY A 124 41.92 4.47 2.90
N TYR A 125 42.11 3.68 1.83
CA TYR A 125 43.11 2.62 1.82
C TYR A 125 44.39 3.19 1.21
#